data_AF-A0A7D4KJW2-F1
#
_entry.id   AF-A0A7D4KJW2-F1
#
_cell.length_a   1.000
_cell.length_b   1.000
_cell.length_c   1.000
_cell.angle_alpha   90.00
_cell.angle_beta   90.00
_cell.angle_gamma   90.00
#
_symmetry.space_group_name_H-M   'P 1'
#
loop_
_entity.id
_entity.type
_entity.pdbx_description
1 polymer ?
#
loop_
_entity_poly.entity_id
_entity_poly.type
_entity_poly.pdbx_seq_one_letter_code
_entity_poly.pdbx_strand_id
1 'polypeptide(L)'
;MNLKIKILVLLITLFLFGGCSSEVNYSSQIINYDFNQLDGVLIYNRDIDVTIFELFRVKGSGLVFVDNQLRITKKPKNYPLQDNEIIKFLKSYKKLNLSYCCIDNGKIIRVISNGIDYIKINKDYNDKRYLFDSHKQEYEYIGNDWYVKKM
;
A
#
# COMPACT_ATOMS: atom_id res chain seq x y z
N MET A 1 24.42 12.69 48.67
CA MET A 1 24.53 11.65 47.62
C MET A 1 25.76 11.93 46.77
N ASN A 2 26.70 11.00 46.71
CA ASN A 2 28.00 11.18 46.03
C ASN A 2 27.78 11.49 44.54
N LEU A 3 28.53 12.43 43.95
CA LEU A 3 28.36 12.86 42.55
C LEU A 3 28.45 11.67 41.58
N LYS A 4 29.32 10.70 41.90
CA LYS A 4 29.44 9.43 41.15
C LYS A 4 28.14 8.62 41.13
N ILE A 5 27.40 8.59 42.23
CA ILE A 5 26.12 7.88 42.34
C ILE A 5 25.04 8.58 41.51
N LYS A 6 25.02 9.92 41.50
CA LYS A 6 24.09 10.69 40.64
C LYS A 6 24.32 10.42 39.15
N ILE A 7 25.58 10.40 38.70
CA ILE A 7 25.92 10.14 37.30
C ILE A 7 25.56 8.71 36.91
N LEU A 8 25.82 7.74 37.79
CA LEU A 8 25.46 6.34 37.56
C LEU A 8 23.94 6.14 37.45
N VAL A 9 23.18 6.77 38.35
CA VAL A 9 21.71 6.74 38.30
C VAL A 9 21.21 7.38 37.01
N LEU A 10 21.79 8.51 36.58
CA LEU A 10 21.42 9.19 35.33
C LEU A 10 21.68 8.29 34.10
N LEU A 11 22.82 7.61 34.05
CA LEU A 11 23.19 6.67 32.99
C LEU A 11 22.26 5.47 32.95
N ILE A 12 21.91 4.90 34.11
CA ILE A 12 20.96 3.79 34.21
C ILE A 12 19.56 4.23 33.76
N THR A 13 19.11 5.43 34.15
CA THR A 13 17.83 5.96 33.64
C THR A 13 17.84 6.23 32.14
N LEU A 14 18.93 6.74 31.57
CA LEU A 14 19.07 6.89 30.11
C LEU A 14 19.11 5.54 29.40
N PHE A 15 19.68 4.51 30.01
CA PHE A 15 19.73 3.16 29.43
C PHE A 15 18.37 2.44 29.52
N LEU A 16 17.64 2.61 30.62
CA LEU A 16 16.33 2.00 30.85
C LEU A 16 15.18 2.71 30.13
N PHE A 17 15.29 4.04 29.93
CA PHE A 17 14.22 4.86 29.35
C PHE A 17 14.59 5.53 28.02
N GLY A 18 15.86 5.46 27.58
CA GLY A 18 16.32 6.05 26.30
C GLY A 18 16.05 5.19 25.07
N GLY A 19 15.50 3.99 25.25
CA GLY A 19 15.04 3.11 24.18
C GLY A 19 13.59 3.36 23.79
N CYS A 20 13.15 4.62 23.61
CA CYS A 20 11.92 4.89 22.85
C CYS A 20 12.22 4.75 21.36
N SER A 21 12.60 3.53 20.95
CA SER A 21 12.33 3.08 19.59
C SER A 21 10.83 2.79 19.57
N SER A 22 10.01 3.78 19.24
CA SER A 22 8.68 3.49 18.73
C SER A 22 8.90 2.72 17.43
N GLU A 23 8.98 1.40 17.50
CA GLU A 23 8.86 0.56 16.30
C GLU A 23 7.52 0.95 15.69
N VAL A 24 7.56 1.76 14.63
CA VAL A 24 6.39 2.12 13.87
C VAL A 24 5.91 0.81 13.27
N ASN A 25 4.85 0.24 13.85
CA ASN A 25 4.29 -1.03 13.43
C ASN A 25 3.51 -0.81 12.12
N TYR A 26 4.24 -0.81 11.01
CA TYR A 26 3.68 -0.83 9.66
C TYR A 26 2.87 -2.11 9.42
N SER A 27 1.85 -2.05 8.57
CA SER A 27 0.93 -3.19 8.40
C SER A 27 1.64 -4.40 7.78
N SER A 28 1.96 -5.40 8.62
CA SER A 28 2.57 -6.67 8.18
C SER A 28 1.68 -7.43 7.20
N GLN A 29 0.35 -7.22 7.24
CA GLN A 29 -0.58 -7.78 6.28
C GLN A 29 -0.36 -7.21 4.87
N ILE A 30 -0.07 -5.91 4.76
CA ILE A 30 0.24 -5.28 3.48
C ILE A 30 1.57 -5.81 2.95
N ILE A 31 2.61 -5.79 3.79
CA ILE A 31 3.98 -6.13 3.38
C ILE A 31 4.08 -7.59 2.89
N ASN A 32 3.35 -8.50 3.53
CA ASN A 32 3.44 -9.94 3.29
C ASN A 32 2.37 -10.50 2.32
N TYR A 33 1.50 -9.66 1.77
CA TYR A 33 0.47 -10.14 0.84
C TYR A 33 1.05 -10.49 -0.55
N ASP A 34 0.54 -11.56 -1.16
CA ASP A 34 0.89 -11.96 -2.53
C ASP A 34 0.14 -11.10 -3.57
N PHE A 35 0.78 -9.99 -3.97
CA PHE A 35 0.23 -9.04 -4.95
C PHE A 35 0.23 -9.52 -6.39
N ASN A 36 0.82 -10.68 -6.71
CA ASN A 36 0.77 -11.23 -8.08
C ASN A 36 -0.69 -11.50 -8.50
N GLN A 37 -1.56 -11.73 -7.53
CA GLN A 37 -2.99 -11.88 -7.79
C GLN A 37 -3.67 -10.58 -8.22
N LEU A 38 -3.09 -9.40 -7.97
CA LEU A 38 -3.66 -8.12 -8.36
C LEU A 38 -2.90 -7.51 -9.55
N ASP A 39 -2.13 -8.31 -10.27
CA ASP A 39 -1.19 -7.78 -11.25
C ASP A 39 -1.85 -7.17 -12.49
N GLY A 40 -1.45 -5.94 -12.81
CA GLY A 40 -1.97 -5.18 -13.95
C GLY A 40 -3.33 -4.52 -13.72
N VAL A 41 -3.72 -4.30 -12.46
CA VAL A 41 -5.00 -3.70 -12.07
C VAL A 41 -4.81 -2.39 -11.31
N LEU A 42 -5.78 -1.49 -11.48
CA LEU A 42 -5.97 -0.29 -10.70
C LEU A 42 -7.33 -0.37 -10.01
N ILE A 43 -7.36 -0.18 -8.70
CA ILE A 43 -8.56 -0.20 -7.86
C ILE A 43 -8.50 1.01 -6.94
N TYR A 44 -9.53 1.84 -6.94
CA TYR A 44 -9.61 2.97 -6.02
C TYR A 44 -11.05 3.35 -5.74
N ASN A 45 -11.29 3.92 -4.57
CA ASN A 45 -12.59 4.49 -4.26
C ASN A 45 -12.73 5.84 -4.94
N ARG A 46 -13.80 6.00 -5.73
CA ARG A 46 -14.16 7.31 -6.30
C ARG A 46 -14.91 8.14 -5.27
N ASP A 47 -15.87 7.51 -4.60
CA ASP A 47 -16.74 8.06 -3.56
C ASP A 47 -16.92 6.99 -2.46
N ILE A 48 -17.67 7.32 -1.40
CA ILE A 48 -17.87 6.42 -0.24
C ILE A 48 -18.49 5.07 -0.61
N ASP A 49 -19.31 5.04 -1.68
CA ASP A 49 -20.07 3.87 -2.09
C ASP A 49 -19.62 3.25 -3.41
N VAL A 50 -18.63 3.84 -4.08
CA VAL A 50 -18.22 3.44 -5.43
C VAL A 50 -16.72 3.16 -5.50
N THR A 51 -16.40 1.90 -5.79
CA THR A 51 -15.05 1.46 -6.15
C THR A 51 -14.94 1.39 -7.68
N ILE A 52 -13.88 1.98 -8.22
CA ILE A 52 -13.50 1.85 -9.63
C ILE A 52 -12.47 0.74 -9.75
N PHE A 53 -12.66 -0.14 -10.73
CA PHE A 53 -11.72 -1.15 -11.15
C PHE A 53 -11.33 -0.93 -12.62
N GLU A 54 -10.03 -0.97 -12.92
CA GLU A 54 -9.48 -0.92 -14.26
C GLU A 54 -8.43 -2.00 -14.45
N LEU A 55 -8.53 -2.75 -15.55
CA LEU A 55 -7.52 -3.70 -15.99
C LEU A 55 -6.57 -2.99 -16.96
N PHE A 56 -5.64 -2.21 -16.45
CA PHE A 56 -4.80 -1.37 -17.31
C PHE A 56 -3.70 -2.15 -18.05
N ARG A 57 -3.39 -3.40 -17.67
CA ARG A 57 -2.51 -4.27 -18.48
C ARG A 57 -3.05 -4.51 -19.89
N VAL A 58 -4.36 -4.33 -20.08
CA VAL A 58 -5.00 -4.28 -21.40
C VAL A 58 -5.38 -2.82 -21.66
N LYS A 59 -4.57 -2.12 -22.46
CA LYS A 59 -4.82 -0.71 -22.81
C LYS A 59 -6.24 -0.53 -23.34
N GLY A 60 -6.94 0.47 -22.79
CA GLY A 60 -8.30 0.81 -23.23
C GLY A 60 -9.38 -0.19 -22.80
N SER A 61 -9.11 -1.07 -21.83
CA SER A 61 -10.13 -1.95 -21.23
C SER A 61 -11.32 -1.17 -20.68
N GLY A 62 -11.09 0.06 -20.21
CA GLY A 62 -12.11 0.95 -19.67
C GLY A 62 -12.32 0.74 -18.17
N LEU A 63 -13.29 1.46 -17.62
CA LEU A 63 -13.55 1.46 -16.17
C LEU A 63 -14.77 0.61 -15.83
N VAL A 64 -14.63 -0.20 -14.79
CA VAL A 64 -15.73 -0.94 -14.15
C VAL A 64 -16.07 -0.26 -12.83
N PHE A 65 -17.35 0.03 -12.64
CA PHE A 65 -17.88 0.63 -11.43
C PHE A 65 -18.54 -0.45 -10.59
N VAL A 66 -18.15 -0.52 -9.33
CA VAL A 66 -18.63 -1.53 -8.38
C VAL A 66 -19.10 -0.82 -7.12
N ASP A 67 -20.27 -1.21 -6.62
CA ASP A 67 -20.82 -0.64 -5.40
C ASP A 67 -20.15 -1.22 -4.13
N ASN A 68 -20.52 -0.65 -2.98
CA ASN A 68 -20.05 -1.12 -1.67
C ASN A 68 -20.50 -2.56 -1.32
N GLN A 69 -21.44 -3.16 -2.07
CA GLN A 69 -21.86 -4.57 -1.93
C GLN A 69 -21.14 -5.52 -2.90
N LEU A 70 -20.11 -5.04 -3.62
CA LEU A 70 -19.39 -5.80 -4.65
C LEU A 70 -20.28 -6.18 -5.85
N ARG A 71 -21.25 -5.35 -6.21
CA ARG A 71 -22.07 -5.52 -7.42
C ARG A 71 -21.57 -4.58 -8.49
N ILE A 72 -21.35 -5.12 -9.68
CA ILE A 72 -20.95 -4.33 -10.85
C ILE A 72 -22.16 -3.52 -11.32
N THR A 73 -22.06 -2.19 -11.21
CA THR A 73 -23.10 -1.25 -11.62
C THR A 73 -22.90 -0.76 -13.05
N LYS A 74 -21.65 -0.72 -13.52
CA LYS A 74 -21.32 -0.37 -14.90
C LYS A 74 -20.05 -1.10 -15.35
N LYS A 75 -20.11 -1.74 -16.51
CA LYS A 75 -18.99 -2.45 -17.14
C LYS A 75 -19.03 -2.27 -18.67
N PRO A 76 -17.90 -2.04 -19.35
CA PRO A 76 -17.84 -2.05 -20.82
C PRO A 76 -18.33 -3.38 -21.40
N LYS A 77 -19.01 -3.35 -22.55
CA LYS A 77 -19.60 -4.54 -23.18
C LYS A 77 -18.57 -5.63 -23.50
N ASN A 78 -17.38 -5.22 -23.94
CA ASN A 78 -16.29 -6.12 -24.34
C ASN A 78 -15.17 -6.12 -23.29
N TYR A 79 -15.51 -5.99 -22.01
CA TYR A 79 -14.50 -5.99 -20.95
C TYR A 79 -13.76 -7.34 -20.89
N PRO A 80 -12.42 -7.38 -20.79
CA PRO A 80 -11.66 -8.62 -20.90
C PRO A 80 -11.92 -9.65 -19.78
N LEU A 81 -12.37 -9.19 -18.62
CA LEU A 81 -12.60 -10.04 -17.44
C LEU A 81 -14.08 -10.30 -17.22
N GLN A 82 -14.35 -11.52 -16.75
CA GLN A 82 -15.66 -11.90 -16.24
C GLN A 82 -15.93 -11.26 -14.88
N ASP A 83 -17.21 -11.15 -14.51
CA ASP A 83 -17.62 -10.48 -13.27
C ASP A 83 -17.03 -11.16 -12.04
N ASN A 84 -17.02 -12.50 -12.01
CA ASN A 84 -16.44 -13.28 -10.90
C ASN A 84 -14.93 -13.03 -10.72
N GLU A 85 -14.18 -12.80 -11.79
CA GLU A 85 -12.76 -12.47 -11.74
C GLU A 85 -12.57 -11.08 -11.12
N ILE A 86 -13.35 -10.08 -11.57
CA ILE A 86 -13.33 -8.72 -11.02
C ILE A 86 -13.66 -8.75 -9.52
N ILE A 87 -14.71 -9.47 -9.13
CA ILE A 87 -15.13 -9.59 -7.73
C ILE A 87 -14.04 -10.28 -6.88
N LYS A 88 -13.28 -11.24 -7.43
CA LYS A 88 -12.15 -11.86 -6.71
C LYS A 88 -11.10 -10.83 -6.34
N PHE A 89 -10.70 -9.95 -7.27
CA PHE A 89 -9.73 -8.88 -6.97
C PHE A 89 -10.27 -7.92 -5.91
N LEU A 90 -11.55 -7.53 -6.02
CA LEU A 90 -12.17 -6.60 -5.08
C LEU A 90 -12.37 -7.18 -3.68
N LYS A 91 -12.53 -8.51 -3.54
CA LYS A 91 -12.52 -9.18 -2.24
C LYS A 91 -11.16 -9.05 -1.55
N SER A 92 -10.06 -9.26 -2.29
CA SER A 92 -8.71 -9.05 -1.73
C SER A 92 -8.46 -7.60 -1.36
N TYR A 93 -8.86 -6.66 -2.21
CA TYR A 93 -8.80 -5.21 -1.93
C TYR A 93 -9.50 -4.84 -0.63
N LYS A 94 -10.74 -5.33 -0.42
CA LYS A 94 -11.50 -5.09 0.82
C LYS A 94 -10.87 -5.78 2.02
N LYS A 95 -10.40 -7.03 1.88
CA LYS A 95 -9.75 -7.77 2.96
C LYS A 95 -8.51 -7.05 3.53
N LEU A 96 -7.76 -6.38 2.66
CA LEU A 96 -6.56 -5.61 3.01
C LEU A 96 -6.87 -4.15 3.43
N ASN A 97 -8.16 -3.79 3.52
CA ASN A 97 -8.65 -2.45 3.80
C ASN A 97 -8.00 -1.36 2.94
N LEU A 98 -7.85 -1.65 1.64
CA LEU A 98 -7.26 -0.71 0.70
C LEU A 98 -8.30 0.36 0.34
N SER A 99 -7.84 1.61 0.25
CA SER A 99 -8.55 2.73 -0.37
C SER A 99 -8.04 2.97 -1.79
N TYR A 100 -6.80 2.56 -2.07
CA TYR A 100 -6.16 2.61 -3.37
C TYR A 100 -5.25 1.39 -3.54
N CYS A 101 -5.20 0.84 -4.74
CA CYS A 101 -4.31 -0.23 -5.14
C CYS A 101 -3.98 -0.10 -6.63
N CYS A 102 -2.71 -0.07 -6.98
CA CYS A 102 -2.29 -0.09 -8.37
C CYS A 102 -1.01 -0.91 -8.52
N ILE A 103 -1.08 -1.94 -9.38
CA ILE A 103 -0.03 -2.95 -9.53
C ILE A 103 0.40 -3.01 -10.99
N ASP A 104 1.61 -2.54 -11.29
CA ASP A 104 2.11 -2.43 -12.67
C ASP A 104 3.01 -3.61 -13.04
N ASN A 105 2.42 -4.76 -13.34
CA ASN A 105 3.11 -5.94 -13.88
C ASN A 105 4.35 -6.36 -13.08
N GLY A 106 4.24 -6.45 -11.75
CA GLY A 106 5.36 -6.70 -10.82
C GLY A 106 6.44 -5.60 -10.77
N LYS A 107 6.27 -4.55 -11.57
CA LYS A 107 7.00 -3.26 -11.65
C LYS A 107 7.11 -2.57 -10.30
N ILE A 108 5.93 -2.18 -9.90
CA ILE A 108 5.66 -1.33 -8.76
C ILE A 108 4.27 -1.68 -8.22
N ILE A 109 4.19 -1.77 -6.90
CA ILE A 109 2.95 -1.94 -6.16
C ILE A 109 2.78 -0.69 -5.34
N ARG A 110 1.70 0.07 -5.57
CA ARG A 110 1.30 1.17 -4.68
C ARG A 110 -0.05 0.86 -4.08
N VAL A 111 -0.13 0.91 -2.76
CA VAL A 111 -1.38 0.67 -2.03
C VAL A 111 -1.53 1.69 -0.91
N ILE A 112 -2.76 2.17 -0.71
CA ILE A 112 -3.09 3.04 0.42
C ILE A 112 -4.06 2.28 1.30
N SER A 113 -3.66 1.98 2.54
CA SER A 113 -4.48 1.26 3.53
C SER A 113 -4.56 2.10 4.81
N ASN A 114 -5.77 2.31 5.32
CA ASN A 114 -6.01 3.18 6.50
C ASN A 114 -5.39 4.60 6.35
N GLY A 115 -5.35 5.15 5.15
CA GLY A 115 -4.73 6.45 4.87
C GLY A 115 -3.20 6.44 4.82
N ILE A 116 -2.55 5.29 5.05
CA ILE A 116 -1.10 5.12 4.97
C ILE A 116 -0.74 4.65 3.56
N ASP A 117 0.20 5.35 2.93
CA ASP A 117 0.66 5.09 1.56
C ASP A 117 1.91 4.20 1.57
N TYR A 118 1.80 3.03 0.94
CA TYR A 118 2.85 2.03 0.82
C TYR A 118 3.21 1.83 -0.64
N ILE A 119 4.52 1.78 -0.91
CA ILE A 119 5.05 1.56 -2.24
C ILE A 119 6.11 0.46 -2.19
N LYS A 120 5.95 -0.59 -2.99
CA LYS A 120 6.99 -1.57 -3.27
C LYS A 120 7.54 -1.30 -4.67
N ILE A 121 8.85 -1.18 -4.78
CA ILE A 121 9.51 -0.93 -6.07
C ILE A 121 10.51 -2.04 -6.34
N ASN A 122 10.40 -2.68 -7.50
CA ASN A 122 11.46 -3.56 -7.95
C ASN A 122 12.73 -2.72 -8.18
N LYS A 123 13.85 -3.09 -7.56
CA LYS A 123 15.09 -2.27 -7.50
C LYS A 123 15.60 -1.80 -8.85
N ASP A 124 15.32 -2.54 -9.91
CA ASP A 124 15.76 -2.24 -11.27
C ASP A 124 14.78 -1.35 -12.06
N TYR A 125 13.65 -0.97 -11.44
CA TYR A 125 12.61 -0.19 -12.07
C TYR A 125 12.67 1.29 -11.65
N ASN A 126 12.80 2.17 -12.64
CA ASN A 126 12.60 3.60 -12.46
C ASN A 126 11.11 3.94 -12.53
N ASP A 127 10.57 4.46 -11.43
CA ASP A 127 9.17 4.82 -11.35
C ASP A 127 8.91 6.25 -11.87
N LYS A 128 8.43 6.32 -13.11
CA LYS A 128 7.92 7.56 -13.71
C LYS A 128 6.43 7.80 -13.45
N ARG A 129 5.68 6.77 -13.02
CA ARG A 129 4.21 6.83 -12.95
C ARG A 129 3.74 7.43 -11.63
N TYR A 130 4.38 7.09 -10.52
CA TYR A 130 4.06 7.69 -9.21
C TYR A 130 5.06 8.74 -8.77
N LEU A 131 6.02 9.07 -9.65
CA LEU A 131 7.09 10.03 -9.37
C LEU A 131 7.84 9.68 -8.08
N PHE A 132 7.90 8.40 -7.70
CA PHE A 132 8.49 7.99 -6.44
C PHE A 132 9.93 8.48 -6.33
N ASP A 133 10.73 8.35 -7.38
CA ASP A 133 12.12 8.81 -7.36
C ASP A 133 12.25 10.31 -7.08
N SER A 134 11.26 11.12 -7.49
CA SER A 134 11.23 12.58 -7.23
C SER A 134 10.78 12.91 -5.79
N HIS A 135 10.03 12.01 -5.16
CA HIS A 135 9.46 12.18 -3.82
C HIS A 135 10.02 11.19 -2.80
N LYS A 136 11.10 10.48 -3.12
CA LYS A 136 11.63 9.36 -2.34
C LYS A 136 11.98 9.74 -0.91
N GLN A 137 12.41 10.99 -0.70
CA GLN A 137 12.69 11.59 0.60
C GLN A 137 11.47 11.63 1.54
N GLU A 138 10.25 11.62 1.00
CA GLU A 138 8.99 11.58 1.75
C GLU A 138 8.66 10.18 2.27
N TYR A 139 9.43 9.16 1.88
CA TYR A 139 9.20 7.78 2.27
C TYR A 139 10.33 7.23 3.14
N GLU A 140 9.98 6.30 4.02
CA GLU A 140 10.88 5.49 4.84
C GLU A 140 10.94 4.07 4.27
N TYR A 141 12.15 3.49 4.21
CA TYR A 141 12.33 2.09 3.81
C TYR A 141 12.04 1.15 4.98
N ILE A 142 11.20 0.14 4.75
CA ILE A 142 10.72 -0.76 5.81
C ILE A 142 11.02 -2.24 5.56
N GLY A 143 11.87 -2.54 4.57
CA GLY A 143 12.30 -3.91 4.24
C GLY A 143 11.57 -4.52 3.05
N ASN A 144 12.15 -5.56 2.45
CA ASN A 144 11.58 -6.28 1.29
C ASN A 144 11.13 -5.37 0.14
N ASP A 145 11.95 -4.35 -0.16
CA ASP A 145 11.69 -3.34 -1.21
C ASP A 145 10.44 -2.48 -0.97
N TRP A 146 9.88 -2.53 0.23
CA TRP A 146 8.78 -1.67 0.65
C TRP A 146 9.27 -0.36 1.23
N TYR A 147 8.50 0.66 0.90
CA TYR A 147 8.62 2.03 1.38
C TYR A 147 7.24 2.47 1.88
N VAL A 148 7.22 3.32 2.90
CA VAL A 148 6.00 3.87 3.47
C VAL A 148 6.13 5.36 3.62
N LYS A 149 5.07 6.10 3.32
CA LYS A 149 5.08 7.55 3.44
C LYS A 149 5.25 7.95 4.90
N LYS A 150 6.22 8.84 5.16
CA LYS A 150 6.43 9.44 6.48
C LYS A 150 5.17 10.21 6.89
N MET A 151 4.75 10.04 8.13
CA MET A 151 3.66 10.84 8.73
C MET A 151 4.16 12.24 9.11
#